data_AF-A0A382Z1X3-F1
#
_entry.id   AF-A0A382Z1X3-F1
#
_cell.length_a   1.000
_cell.length_b   1.000
_cell.length_c   1.000
_cell.angle_alpha   90.00
_cell.angle_beta   90.00
_cell.angle_gamma   90.00
#
_symmetry.space_group_name_H-M   'P 1'
#
loop_
_entity.id
_entity.type
_entity.pdbx_description
1 polymer ?
#
loop_
_entity_poly.entity_id
_entity_poly.type
_entity_poly.pdbx_seq_one_letter_code
_entity_poly.pdbx_strand_id
1 'polypeptide(L)'
;MSNKGAKNRTVFAGVALVLGVLLLISVNLLGNAAFRNLRVDLTEDRLFTLSDGTHGLLGSLGEPLLLRLYYNHSLANDYPTIRDYARRVRNVLAEYVAASNGMITFEVMNPEP
;
A
#
# COMPACT_ATOMS: atom_id res chain seq x y z
N MET A 1 21.51 -0.33 -57.05
CA MET A 1 21.06 -1.53 -56.32
C MET A 1 20.49 -1.07 -54.97
N SER A 2 19.19 -1.26 -54.74
CA SER A 2 18.48 -0.72 -53.57
C SER A 2 18.75 -1.56 -52.32
N ASN A 3 19.30 -0.94 -51.28
CA ASN A 3 19.72 -1.56 -50.03
C ASN A 3 18.50 -1.96 -49.15
N LYS A 4 17.78 -3.00 -49.56
CA LYS A 4 16.62 -3.55 -48.84
C LYS A 4 17.00 -4.08 -47.44
N GLY A 5 18.24 -4.53 -47.24
CA GLY A 5 18.73 -5.05 -45.96
C GLY A 5 18.84 -4.00 -44.86
N ALA A 6 19.34 -2.80 -45.18
CA ALA A 6 19.42 -1.69 -44.22
C ALA A 6 18.03 -1.14 -43.83
N LYS A 7 17.09 -1.12 -44.79
CA LYS A 7 15.70 -0.67 -44.54
C LYS A 7 14.95 -1.61 -43.58
N ASN A 8 15.11 -2.92 -43.73
CA ASN A 8 14.47 -3.88 -42.82
C ASN A 8 15.06 -3.84 -41.41
N ARG A 9 16.38 -3.61 -41.29
CA ARG A 9 17.05 -3.43 -39.99
C ARG A 9 16.60 -2.18 -39.24
N THR A 10 16.43 -1.06 -39.94
CA THR A 10 15.96 0.20 -39.34
C THR A 10 14.49 0.13 -38.92
N VAL A 11 13.65 -0.52 -39.72
CA VAL A 11 12.25 -0.80 -39.35
C VAL A 11 12.17 -1.72 -38.12
N PHE A 12 12.97 -2.79 -38.11
CA PHE A 12 13.01 -3.72 -36.98
C PHE A 12 13.50 -3.03 -35.70
N ALA A 13 14.55 -2.20 -35.81
CA ALA A 13 15.05 -1.40 -34.69
C ALA A 13 13.99 -0.41 -34.17
N GLY A 14 13.25 0.25 -35.07
CA GLY A 14 12.16 1.15 -34.68
C GLY A 14 11.03 0.42 -33.94
N VAL A 15 10.60 -0.73 -34.45
CA VAL A 15 9.57 -1.56 -33.80
C VAL A 15 10.04 -2.06 -32.42
N ALA A 16 11.28 -2.54 -32.32
CA ALA A 16 11.86 -2.99 -31.05
C ALA A 16 11.94 -1.85 -30.02
N LEU A 17 12.28 -0.64 -30.45
CA LEU A 17 12.35 0.53 -29.57
C LEU A 17 10.97 0.93 -29.06
N VAL A 18 9.96 0.97 -29.93
CA VAL A 18 8.57 1.23 -29.54
C VAL A 18 8.06 0.18 -28.56
N LEU A 19 8.30 -1.11 -28.83
CA LEU A 19 7.92 -2.20 -27.93
C LEU A 19 8.66 -2.10 -26.58
N GLY A 20 9.94 -1.73 -26.58
CA GLY A 20 10.71 -1.53 -25.35
C GLY A 20 10.16 -0.39 -24.49
N VAL A 21 9.78 0.73 -25.11
CA VAL A 21 9.14 1.85 -24.40
C VAL A 21 7.78 1.45 -23.83
N LEU A 22 6.96 0.74 -24.61
CA LEU A 22 5.66 0.26 -24.14
C LEU A 22 5.82 -0.72 -22.98
N LEU A 23 6.76 -1.66 -23.07
CA LEU A 23 7.09 -2.58 -22.00
C LEU A 23 7.51 -1.83 -20.72
N LEU A 24 8.38 -0.83 -20.85
CA LEU A 24 8.85 -0.02 -19.72
C LEU A 24 7.69 0.70 -19.01
N ILE A 25 6.77 1.29 -19.79
CA ILE A 25 5.57 1.94 -19.27
C ILE A 25 4.67 0.91 -18.58
N SER A 26 4.40 -0.23 -19.22
CA SER A 26 3.60 -1.30 -18.64
C SER A 26 4.17 -1.82 -17.33
N VAL A 27 5.49 -2.06 -17.25
CA VAL A 27 6.14 -2.50 -16.02
C VAL A 27 6.02 -1.46 -14.91
N ASN A 28 6.19 -0.17 -15.22
CA ASN A 28 6.06 0.90 -14.21
C ASN A 28 4.62 1.06 -13.70
N LEU A 29 3.64 0.99 -14.59
CA LEU A 29 2.23 1.14 -14.22
C LEU A 29 1.69 -0.10 -13.51
N LEU A 30 1.95 -1.29 -14.06
CA LEU A 30 1.46 -2.55 -13.52
C LEU A 30 2.27 -3.00 -12.30
N GLY A 31 3.57 -2.74 -12.26
CA GLY A 31 4.40 -3.06 -11.09
C GLY A 31 3.94 -2.33 -9.85
N ASN A 32 3.61 -1.04 -9.96
CA ASN A 32 3.06 -0.29 -8.83
C ASN A 32 1.68 -0.76 -8.39
N ALA A 33 0.85 -1.30 -9.29
CA ALA A 33 -0.45 -1.88 -8.95
C ALA A 33 -0.31 -3.28 -8.34
N ALA A 34 0.53 -4.14 -8.91
CA ALA A 34 0.71 -5.54 -8.53
C ALA A 34 1.50 -5.69 -7.21
N PHE A 35 2.48 -4.83 -6.95
CA PHE A 35 3.33 -4.91 -5.76
C PHE A 35 2.96 -3.89 -4.67
N ARG A 36 1.86 -3.15 -4.84
CA ARG A 36 1.43 -2.09 -3.90
C ARG A 36 1.29 -2.57 -2.45
N ASN A 37 0.92 -3.84 -2.29
CA ASN A 37 0.66 -4.49 -1.00
C ASN A 37 1.74 -5.49 -0.60
N LEU A 38 2.80 -5.69 -1.40
CA LEU A 38 3.90 -6.58 -1.05
C LEU A 38 4.90 -5.81 -0.17
N ARG A 39 4.55 -5.64 1.10
CA ARG A 39 5.48 -5.16 2.12
C ARG A 39 5.95 -6.38 2.92
N VAL A 40 7.16 -6.84 2.62
CA VAL A 40 7.82 -7.85 3.42
C VAL A 40 8.60 -7.13 4.51
N ASP A 41 8.23 -7.33 5.77
CA ASP A 41 9.04 -6.87 6.89
C ASP A 41 10.25 -7.80 7.04
N LEU A 42 11.44 -7.23 6.80
CA LEU A 42 12.72 -7.92 6.88
C LEU A 42 13.46 -7.64 8.20
N THR A 43 12.79 -7.00 9.17
CA THR A 43 13.38 -6.82 10.51
C THR A 43 13.39 -8.16 11.25
N GLU A 44 14.44 -8.38 12.04
CA GLU A 44 14.68 -9.63 12.78
C GLU A 44 13.48 -10.02 13.66
N ASP A 45 12.85 -9.04 14.31
CA ASP A 45 11.68 -9.25 15.18
C ASP A 45 10.33 -8.93 14.52
N ARG A 46 10.32 -8.67 13.20
CA ARG A 46 9.14 -8.18 12.46
C ARG A 46 8.37 -7.05 13.18
N LEU A 47 9.13 -6.06 13.66
CA LEU A 47 8.64 -4.96 14.52
C LEU A 47 7.54 -4.10 13.86
N PHE A 48 7.33 -4.27 12.56
CA PHE A 48 6.35 -3.55 11.76
C PHE A 48 5.24 -4.45 11.20
N THR A 49 5.09 -5.67 11.72
CA THR A 49 3.95 -6.57 11.44
C THR A 49 3.20 -6.95 12.71
N LEU A 50 1.96 -7.39 12.57
CA LEU A 50 1.24 -8.01 13.67
C LEU A 50 1.99 -9.23 14.20
N SER A 51 2.14 -9.31 15.52
CA SER A 51 2.64 -10.53 16.15
C SER A 51 1.68 -11.69 15.90
N ASP A 52 2.21 -12.91 15.87
CA ASP A 52 1.40 -14.12 15.68
C ASP A 52 0.26 -14.23 16.71
N GLY A 53 0.51 -13.78 17.95
CA GLY A 53 -0.49 -13.70 19.02
C GLY A 53 -1.63 -12.71 18.70
N THR A 54 -1.31 -11.52 18.19
CA THR A 54 -2.32 -10.54 17.77
C THR A 54 -3.13 -11.07 16.59
N HIS A 55 -2.48 -11.72 15.62
CA HIS A 55 -3.16 -12.31 14.47
C HIS A 55 -4.12 -13.43 14.89
N GLY A 56 -3.72 -14.28 15.84
CA GLY A 56 -4.57 -15.33 16.41
C GLY A 56 -5.78 -14.78 17.16
N LEU A 57 -5.60 -13.72 17.94
CA LEU A 57 -6.70 -13.05 18.65
C LEU A 57 -7.70 -12.42 17.68
N LEU A 58 -7.23 -11.70 16.67
CA LEU A 58 -8.09 -11.07 15.66
C LEU A 58 -8.86 -12.09 14.82
N GLY A 59 -8.29 -13.26 14.56
CA GLY A 59 -8.96 -14.35 13.86
C GLY A 59 -9.98 -15.13 14.70
N SER A 60 -9.99 -14.95 16.03
CA SER A 60 -10.85 -15.70 16.97
C SER A 60 -11.82 -14.80 17.75
N LEU A 61 -12.10 -13.61 17.24
CA LEU A 61 -13.05 -12.66 17.84
C LEU A 61 -14.44 -13.30 17.99
N GLY A 62 -14.95 -13.32 19.23
CA GLY A 62 -16.25 -13.91 19.56
C GLY A 62 -17.45 -13.02 19.20
N GLU A 63 -17.24 -11.72 19.02
CA GLU A 63 -18.27 -10.75 18.66
C GLU A 63 -17.68 -9.60 17.83
N PRO A 64 -18.51 -8.90 17.03
CA PRO A 64 -18.05 -7.74 16.26
C PRO A 64 -17.60 -6.59 17.18
N LEU A 65 -16.49 -5.95 16.83
CA LEU A 65 -15.93 -4.82 17.57
C LEU A 65 -15.99 -3.54 16.74
N LEU A 66 -16.25 -2.42 17.43
CA LEU A 66 -16.13 -1.09 16.87
C LEU A 66 -14.88 -0.39 17.44
N LEU A 67 -13.92 -0.09 16.57
CA LEU A 67 -12.77 0.74 16.90
C LEU A 67 -13.06 2.17 16.48
N ARG A 68 -12.93 3.11 17.41
CA ARG A 68 -13.16 4.53 17.15
C ARG A 68 -11.93 5.35 17.53
N LEU A 69 -11.35 6.01 16.53
CA LEU A 69 -10.23 6.94 16.71
C LEU A 69 -10.75 8.37 16.71
N TYR A 70 -10.60 9.07 17.84
CA TYR A 70 -10.89 10.50 17.92
C TYR A 70 -9.64 11.30 17.55
N TYR A 71 -9.72 12.04 16.46
CA TYR A 71 -8.60 12.80 15.94
C TYR A 71 -9.08 14.13 15.33
N ASN A 72 -8.69 15.23 15.95
CA ASN A 72 -8.99 16.57 15.44
C ASN A 72 -7.95 16.96 14.38
N HIS A 73 -8.38 17.01 13.13
CA HIS A 73 -7.51 17.33 11.99
C HIS A 73 -6.96 18.76 12.05
N SER A 74 -7.77 19.71 12.51
CA SER A 74 -7.44 21.14 12.56
C SER A 74 -6.36 21.42 13.59
N LEU A 75 -6.48 20.85 14.79
CA LEU A 75 -5.50 21.00 15.87
C LEU A 75 -4.17 20.31 15.54
N ALA A 76 -4.21 19.19 14.83
CA ALA A 76 -3.00 18.43 14.49
C ALA A 76 -2.20 19.02 13.30
N ASN A 77 -2.76 19.97 12.54
CA ASN A 77 -2.02 20.65 11.48
C ASN A 77 -0.85 21.46 12.03
N ASP A 78 -1.04 22.04 13.22
CA ASP A 78 -0.03 22.86 13.90
C ASP A 78 1.10 22.02 14.53
N TYR A 79 0.91 20.69 14.63
CA TYR A 79 1.85 19.78 15.28
C TYR A 79 2.17 18.57 14.38
N PRO A 80 3.21 18.66 13.53
CA PRO A 80 3.62 17.58 12.62
C PRO A 80 3.80 16.22 13.28
N THR A 81 4.41 16.17 14.46
CA THR A 81 4.63 14.94 15.22
C THR A 81 3.34 14.24 15.61
N ILE A 82 2.31 15.01 15.99
CA ILE A 82 0.99 14.46 16.35
C ILE A 82 0.32 13.87 15.11
N ARG A 83 0.40 14.56 13.97
CA ARG A 83 -0.13 14.07 12.70
C ARG A 83 0.52 12.77 12.26
N ASP A 84 1.84 12.65 12.39
CA ASP A 84 2.57 11.43 12.02
C ASP A 84 2.26 10.27 12.97
N TYR A 85 2.14 10.55 14.27
CA TYR A 85 1.71 9.56 15.24
C TYR A 85 0.28 9.07 14.99
N ALA A 86 -0.66 9.99 14.73
CA ALA A 86 -2.04 9.65 14.40
C ALA A 86 -2.13 8.80 13.11
N ARG A 87 -1.28 9.08 12.11
CA ARG A 87 -1.16 8.23 10.92
C ARG A 87 -0.69 6.82 11.29
N ARG A 88 0.32 6.69 12.16
CA ARG A 88 0.81 5.39 12.61
C ARG A 88 -0.27 4.60 13.34
N VAL A 89 -0.98 5.22 14.28
CA VAL A 89 -2.10 4.58 14.99
C VAL A 89 -3.18 4.13 14.00
N ARG A 90 -3.58 5.00 13.06
CA ARG A 90 -4.56 4.66 12.03
C ARG A 90 -4.12 3.45 11.20
N ASN A 91 -2.85 3.38 10.81
CA ASN A 91 -2.33 2.26 10.03
C ASN A 91 -2.42 0.93 10.81
N VAL A 92 -2.06 0.94 12.10
CA VAL A 92 -2.16 -0.25 12.96
C VAL A 92 -3.61 -0.71 13.10
N LEU A 93 -4.55 0.21 13.36
CA LEU A 93 -5.97 -0.14 13.47
C LEU A 93 -6.56 -0.66 12.15
N ALA A 94 -6.11 -0.12 11.02
CA ALA A 94 -6.50 -0.62 9.70
C ALA A 94 -5.97 -2.03 9.44
N GLU A 95 -4.77 -2.35 9.92
CA GLU A 95 -4.21 -3.70 9.84
C GLU A 95 -5.01 -4.69 10.70
N TYR A 96 -5.49 -4.25 11.88
CA TYR A 96 -6.37 -5.08 12.71
C TYR A 96 -7.69 -5.38 12.01
N VAL A 97 -8.29 -4.38 11.35
CA VAL A 97 -9.51 -4.55 10.55
C VAL A 97 -9.28 -5.60 9.46
N ALA A 98 -8.18 -5.49 8.72
CA ALA A 98 -7.84 -6.42 7.65
C ALA A 98 -7.65 -7.86 8.15
N ALA A 99 -7.05 -8.05 9.33
CA ALA A 99 -6.82 -9.37 9.93
C ALA A 99 -8.05 -9.95 10.67
N SER A 100 -9.11 -9.15 10.88
CA SER A 100 -10.27 -9.54 11.69
C SER A 100 -11.36 -10.33 10.95
N ASN A 101 -11.20 -10.64 9.66
CA ASN A 101 -12.23 -11.28 8.82
C ASN A 101 -13.59 -10.54 8.83
N GLY A 102 -13.57 -9.20 8.91
CA GLY A 102 -14.78 -8.37 8.92
C GLY A 102 -15.43 -8.21 10.30
N MET A 103 -14.84 -8.76 11.36
CA MET A 103 -15.34 -8.62 12.73
C MET A 103 -15.03 -7.26 13.35
N ILE A 104 -14.09 -6.50 12.78
CA ILE A 104 -13.77 -5.15 13.26
C ILE A 104 -14.27 -4.10 12.27
N THR A 105 -15.06 -3.15 12.78
CA THR A 105 -15.37 -1.89 12.11
C THR A 105 -14.47 -0.78 12.65
N PHE A 106 -13.94 0.08 11.78
CA PHE A 106 -13.08 1.18 12.18
C PHE A 106 -13.62 2.53 11.72
N GLU A 107 -13.80 3.43 12.68
CA GLU A 107 -14.29 4.80 12.49
C GLU A 107 -13.26 5.81 12.96
N VAL A 108 -13.13 6.91 12.22
CA VAL A 108 -12.37 8.08 12.67
C VAL A 108 -13.33 9.23 12.89
N MET A 109 -13.38 9.71 14.12
CA MET A 109 -14.22 10.83 14.53
C MET A 109 -13.37 12.08 14.60
N ASN A 110 -13.89 13.17 14.04
CA ASN A 110 -13.35 14.51 14.25
C ASN A 110 -14.18 15.17 15.36
N PRO A 111 -13.72 15.19 16.61
CA PRO A 111 -14.45 15.86 17.68
C PRO A 111 -14.45 17.37 17.44
N GLU A 112 -15.63 17.98 17.45
CA GLU A 112 -15.74 19.43 17.56
C GLU A 112 -15.23 19.88 18.95
N PRO A 113 -14.49 21.00 19.04
CA PRO A 113 -13.97 21.52 20.29
C PRO A 113 -15.07 22.07 21.21
#